data_AF-A0A8J9X2Y7-F1
#
_entry.id   AF-A0A8J9X2Y7-F1
#
_cell.length_a   1.000
_cell.length_b   1.000
_cell.length_c   1.000
_cell.angle_alpha   90.00
_cell.angle_beta   90.00
_cell.angle_gamma   90.00
#
_symmetry.space_group_name_H-M   'P 1'
#
loop_
_entity.id
_entity.type
_entity.pdbx_description
1 polymer ?
#
loop_
_entity_poly.entity_id
_entity_poly.type
_entity_poly.pdbx_seq_one_letter_code
_entity_poly.pdbx_strand_id
1 'polypeptide(L)'
;MMFVLSFYWTAQVGKNILHVTVSGVVGTWWFAPEDASSFCSPAINDSLLRATTYSLGSICLGSLLTALLQFACQLTREARRHTRCNAILRCVLECLVDFLERLVAYFNQWAYVYVGLYGYDYLTAGRKTMSLFMERGWTIIINDNLVLRVLGLMSVLMGFLTGCFGLIIASIKSSWLEDFGNSAASVAFCIPFLIGAAVAYVLMSVVASAIDTVLVAFAEGPLDFERNHPGLYTQMITAWRQVYPEEFGM
;
A
#
# COMPACT_ATOMS: atom_id res chain seq x y z
N MET A 1 8.56 -24.16 -6.41
CA MET A 1 7.44 -23.45 -7.06
C MET A 1 6.25 -23.24 -6.13
N MET A 2 5.61 -24.27 -5.57
CA MET A 2 4.42 -24.07 -4.71
C MET A 2 4.67 -23.28 -3.42
N PHE A 3 5.80 -23.48 -2.74
CA PHE A 3 6.17 -22.69 -1.55
C PHE A 3 6.34 -21.20 -1.85
N VAL A 4 6.88 -20.86 -3.02
CA VAL A 4 7.09 -19.48 -3.46
C VAL A 4 5.74 -18.80 -3.71
N LEU A 5 4.84 -19.48 -4.42
CA LEU A 5 3.48 -18.99 -4.63
C LEU A 5 2.72 -18.79 -3.31
N SER A 6 2.81 -19.77 -2.39
CA SER A 6 2.16 -19.68 -1.08
C SER A 6 2.70 -18.50 -0.25
N PHE A 7 4.02 -18.27 -0.28
CA PHE A 7 4.65 -17.13 0.38
C PHE A 7 4.17 -15.80 -0.20
N TYR A 8 4.20 -15.65 -1.53
CA TYR A 8 3.71 -14.43 -2.20
C TYR A 8 2.23 -14.18 -1.89
N TRP A 9 1.40 -15.21 -1.97
CA TRP A 9 -0.02 -15.09 -1.68
C TRP A 9 -0.27 -14.68 -0.23
N THR A 10 0.38 -15.32 0.73
CA THR A 10 0.24 -14.99 2.16
C THR A 10 0.72 -13.56 2.46
N ALA A 11 1.82 -13.12 1.85
CA ALA A 11 2.31 -11.76 1.99
C ALA A 11 1.33 -10.72 1.43
N GLN A 12 0.73 -11.01 0.25
CA GLN A 12 -0.31 -10.17 -0.34
C GLN A 12 -1.55 -10.09 0.56
N VAL A 13 -2.02 -11.22 1.08
CA VAL A 13 -3.17 -11.26 2.00
C VAL A 13 -2.90 -10.41 3.24
N GLY A 14 -1.73 -10.55 3.88
CA GLY A 14 -1.37 -9.75 5.04
C GLY A 14 -1.36 -8.24 4.76
N LYS A 15 -0.73 -7.83 3.65
CA LYS A 15 -0.72 -6.43 3.20
C LYS A 15 -2.13 -5.90 2.96
N ASN A 16 -2.98 -6.69 2.29
CA ASN A 16 -4.31 -6.26 1.91
C ASN A 16 -5.28 -6.26 3.09
N ILE A 17 -5.11 -7.14 4.09
CA ILE A 17 -5.82 -7.04 5.37
C ILE A 17 -5.50 -5.72 6.05
N LEU A 18 -4.22 -5.33 6.11
CA LEU A 18 -3.81 -4.04 6.69
C LEU A 18 -4.45 -2.88 5.91
N HIS A 19 -4.39 -2.90 4.58
CA HIS A 19 -4.95 -1.85 3.74
C HIS A 19 -6.48 -1.70 3.91
N VAL A 20 -7.23 -2.80 3.88
CA VAL A 20 -8.68 -2.83 4.12
C VAL A 20 -9.02 -2.37 5.54
N THR A 21 -8.23 -2.77 6.53
CA THR A 21 -8.43 -2.34 7.93
C THR A 21 -8.24 -0.84 8.07
N VAL A 22 -7.16 -0.28 7.52
CA VAL A 22 -6.90 1.16 7.56
C VAL A 22 -7.99 1.93 6.82
N SER A 23 -8.44 1.42 5.66
CA SER A 23 -9.54 2.01 4.90
C SER A 23 -10.84 2.04 5.72
N GLY A 24 -11.12 0.98 6.49
CA GLY A 24 -12.25 0.94 7.41
C GLY A 24 -12.14 1.98 8.54
N VAL A 25 -10.98 2.07 9.19
CA VAL A 25 -10.75 3.03 10.29
C VAL A 25 -10.86 4.46 9.80
N VAL A 26 -10.25 4.78 8.66
CA VAL A 26 -10.34 6.10 8.04
C VAL A 26 -11.77 6.39 7.59
N GLY A 27 -12.50 5.38 7.10
CA GLY A 27 -13.93 5.46 6.84
C GLY A 27 -14.75 5.84 8.06
N THR A 28 -14.53 5.17 9.19
CA THR A 28 -15.20 5.53 10.45
C THR A 28 -14.84 6.95 10.88
N TRP A 29 -13.56 7.35 10.79
CA TRP A 29 -13.15 8.72 11.07
C TRP A 29 -13.81 9.75 10.14
N TRP A 30 -14.02 9.40 8.88
CA TRP A 30 -14.64 10.26 7.87
C TRP A 30 -16.14 10.46 8.12
N PHE A 31 -16.88 9.37 8.34
CA PHE A 31 -18.35 9.39 8.43
C PHE A 31 -18.89 9.54 9.86
N ALA A 32 -18.16 9.06 10.87
CA ALA A 32 -18.57 9.01 12.27
C ALA A 32 -17.38 9.35 13.21
N PRO A 33 -16.93 10.62 13.25
CA PRO A 33 -15.69 11.01 13.95
C PRO A 33 -15.69 10.73 15.46
N GLU A 34 -16.87 10.70 16.10
CA GLU A 34 -16.98 10.38 17.52
C GLU A 34 -16.49 8.96 17.83
N ASP A 35 -16.77 8.00 16.93
CA ASP A 35 -16.39 6.59 17.04
C ASP A 35 -14.90 6.35 16.75
N ALA A 36 -14.19 7.35 16.22
CA ALA A 36 -12.77 7.31 15.87
C ALA A 36 -11.88 8.23 16.73
N SER A 37 -12.42 8.82 17.79
CA SER A 37 -11.79 9.91 18.56
C SER A 37 -10.61 9.50 19.45
N SER A 38 -10.36 8.20 19.67
CA SER A 38 -9.42 7.68 20.67
C SER A 38 -8.38 6.71 20.08
N PHE A 39 -7.20 6.62 20.70
CA PHE A 39 -6.09 5.74 20.27
C PHE A 39 -6.46 4.25 20.17
N CYS A 40 -7.41 3.80 21.01
CA CYS A 40 -7.97 2.45 20.97
C CYS A 40 -9.48 2.50 20.71
N SER A 41 -9.88 3.28 19.69
CA SER A 41 -11.29 3.38 19.36
C SER A 41 -11.85 2.03 18.88
N PRO A 42 -13.15 1.76 19.10
CA PRO A 42 -13.80 0.56 18.60
C PRO A 42 -13.68 0.42 17.07
N ALA A 43 -13.48 1.53 16.34
CA ALA A 43 -13.27 1.52 14.89
C ALA A 43 -12.09 0.64 14.44
N ILE A 44 -11.00 0.59 15.21
CA ILE A 44 -9.81 -0.21 14.87
C ILE A 44 -10.15 -1.71 14.95
N ASN A 45 -10.73 -2.12 16.06
CA ASN A 45 -11.06 -3.53 16.28
C ASN A 45 -12.19 -4.00 15.36
N ASP A 46 -13.21 -3.17 15.15
CA ASP A 46 -14.33 -3.47 14.26
C ASP A 46 -13.87 -3.59 12.80
N SER A 47 -13.05 -2.65 12.32
CA SER A 47 -12.49 -2.70 10.97
C SER A 47 -11.58 -3.91 10.77
N LEU A 48 -10.75 -4.25 11.77
CA LEU A 48 -9.87 -5.41 11.71
C LEU A 48 -10.67 -6.72 11.73
N LEU A 49 -11.68 -6.82 12.58
CA LEU A 49 -12.56 -7.97 12.65
C LEU A 49 -13.31 -8.14 11.33
N ARG A 50 -13.85 -7.06 10.76
CA ARG A 50 -14.54 -7.09 9.46
C ARG A 50 -13.60 -7.49 8.31
N ALA A 51 -12.37 -6.98 8.31
CA ALA A 51 -11.35 -7.34 7.33
C ALA A 51 -10.98 -8.83 7.39
N THR A 52 -10.88 -9.38 8.60
CA THR A 52 -10.45 -10.78 8.83
C THR A 52 -11.58 -11.81 8.82
N THR A 53 -12.84 -11.38 8.84
CA THR A 53 -14.02 -12.28 8.80
C THR A 53 -14.80 -12.11 7.50
N TYR A 54 -15.63 -11.07 7.40
CA TYR A 54 -16.55 -10.85 6.29
C TYR A 54 -15.85 -10.52 4.97
N SER A 55 -14.80 -9.69 5.02
CA SER A 55 -14.08 -9.26 3.81
C SER A 55 -12.93 -10.18 3.42
N LEU A 56 -12.61 -11.18 4.24
CA LEU A 56 -11.45 -12.05 4.02
C LEU A 56 -11.54 -12.79 2.68
N GLY A 57 -12.73 -13.23 2.28
CA GLY A 57 -12.94 -13.88 0.98
C GLY A 57 -12.57 -12.98 -0.20
N SER A 58 -13.03 -11.72 -0.18
CA SER A 58 -12.70 -10.70 -1.19
C SER A 58 -11.20 -10.39 -1.21
N ILE A 59 -10.57 -10.30 -0.03
CA ILE A 59 -9.14 -10.06 0.12
C ILE A 59 -8.34 -11.22 -0.47
N CYS A 60 -8.66 -12.46 -0.09
CA CYS A 60 -7.99 -13.66 -0.56
C CYS A 60 -8.09 -13.81 -2.08
N LEU A 61 -9.27 -13.53 -2.67
CA LEU A 61 -9.49 -13.66 -4.11
C LEU A 61 -8.65 -12.67 -4.91
N GLY A 62 -8.67 -11.38 -4.55
CA GLY A 62 -7.83 -10.38 -5.26
C GLY A 62 -6.34 -10.63 -5.03
N SER A 63 -5.93 -11.05 -3.81
CA SER A 63 -4.54 -11.35 -3.48
C SER A 63 -4.03 -12.56 -4.26
N LEU A 64 -4.88 -13.56 -4.47
CA LEU A 64 -4.56 -14.74 -5.29
C LEU A 64 -4.33 -14.34 -6.75
N LEU A 65 -5.16 -13.45 -7.30
CA LEU A 65 -5.01 -13.00 -8.67
C LEU A 65 -3.67 -12.28 -8.88
N THR A 66 -3.29 -11.36 -7.98
CA THR A 66 -1.99 -10.70 -8.03
C THR A 66 -0.83 -11.69 -7.87
N ALA A 67 -0.94 -12.63 -6.93
CA ALA A 67 0.10 -13.63 -6.67
C ALA A 67 0.31 -14.58 -7.88
N LEU A 68 -0.77 -14.96 -8.58
CA LEU A 68 -0.69 -15.77 -9.79
C LEU A 68 0.02 -15.03 -10.93
N LEU A 69 -0.25 -13.73 -11.10
CA LEU A 69 0.43 -12.91 -12.12
C LEU A 69 1.90 -12.71 -11.78
N GLN A 70 2.23 -12.44 -10.51
CA GLN A 70 3.61 -12.37 -10.03
C GLN A 70 4.38 -13.67 -10.29
N PHE A 71 3.74 -14.80 -10.00
CA PHE A 71 4.31 -16.11 -10.26
C PHE A 71 4.50 -16.36 -11.77
N ALA A 72 3.55 -15.95 -12.61
CA ALA A 72 3.68 -16.02 -14.06
C ALA A 72 4.84 -15.15 -14.60
N CYS A 73 5.02 -13.94 -14.07
CA CYS A 73 6.17 -13.08 -14.34
C CYS A 73 7.49 -13.77 -13.96
N GLN A 74 7.55 -14.42 -12.81
CA GLN A 74 8.75 -15.14 -12.40
C GLN A 74 9.06 -16.31 -13.34
N LEU A 75 8.05 -17.08 -13.75
CA LEU A 75 8.21 -18.20 -14.69
C LEU A 75 8.66 -17.75 -16.07
N THR A 76 8.11 -16.65 -16.59
CA THR A 76 8.55 -16.11 -17.89
C THR A 76 10.01 -15.65 -17.85
N ARG A 77 10.45 -15.05 -16.74
CA ARG A 77 11.84 -14.67 -16.49
C ARG A 77 12.78 -15.86 -16.33
N GLU A 78 12.36 -16.93 -15.66
CA GLU A 78 13.15 -18.17 -15.53
C GLU A 78 13.22 -18.95 -16.85
N ALA A 79 12.12 -19.00 -17.61
CA ALA A 79 12.07 -19.65 -18.92
C ALA A 79 13.06 -19.02 -19.92
N ARG A 80 13.39 -17.73 -19.76
CA ARG A 80 14.44 -17.04 -20.52
C ARG A 80 15.78 -17.78 -20.46
N ARG A 81 16.10 -18.45 -19.35
CA ARG A 81 17.39 -19.15 -19.16
C ARG A 81 17.45 -20.52 -19.83
N HIS A 82 16.30 -21.16 -20.10
CA HIS A 82 16.27 -22.59 -20.44
C HIS A 82 15.80 -22.94 -21.87
N THR A 83 15.16 -22.03 -22.61
CA THR A 83 14.53 -22.39 -23.90
C THR A 83 15.05 -21.54 -25.07
N ARG A 84 15.08 -22.11 -26.30
CA ARG A 84 15.49 -21.45 -27.57
C ARG A 84 14.30 -20.99 -28.45
N CYS A 85 13.22 -20.45 -27.89
CA CYS A 85 12.13 -19.85 -28.69
C CYS A 85 12.52 -18.47 -29.23
N ASN A 86 11.74 -18.00 -30.22
CA ASN A 86 11.85 -16.67 -30.82
C ASN A 86 11.89 -15.56 -29.76
N ALA A 87 12.98 -14.78 -29.76
CA ALA A 87 13.23 -13.72 -28.79
C ALA A 87 12.12 -12.65 -28.76
N ILE A 88 11.53 -12.35 -29.92
CA ILE A 88 10.48 -11.34 -30.07
C ILE A 88 9.19 -11.76 -29.34
N LEU A 89 8.70 -12.98 -29.56
CA LEU A 89 7.46 -13.47 -28.95
C LEU A 89 7.56 -13.49 -27.41
N ARG A 90 8.75 -13.78 -26.87
CA ARG A 90 9.01 -13.76 -25.43
C ARG A 90 9.02 -12.37 -24.85
N CYS A 91 9.67 -11.43 -25.53
CA CYS A 91 9.68 -10.03 -25.12
C CYS A 91 8.24 -9.52 -25.03
N VAL A 92 7.41 -9.81 -26.04
CA VAL A 92 5.99 -9.45 -26.04
C VAL A 92 5.24 -10.12 -24.88
N LEU A 93 5.45 -11.42 -24.64
CA LEU A 93 4.80 -12.12 -23.54
C LEU A 93 5.21 -11.57 -22.17
N GLU A 94 6.50 -11.32 -21.95
CA GLU A 94 7.02 -10.76 -20.70
C GLU A 94 6.47 -9.35 -20.47
N CYS A 95 6.47 -8.50 -21.50
CA CYS A 95 5.85 -7.18 -21.43
C CYS A 95 4.34 -7.25 -21.13
N LEU A 96 3.62 -8.20 -21.75
CA LEU A 96 2.17 -8.35 -21.54
C LEU A 96 1.86 -8.81 -20.11
N VAL A 97 2.60 -9.78 -19.59
CA VAL A 97 2.38 -10.29 -18.23
C VAL A 97 2.80 -9.25 -17.19
N ASP A 98 3.92 -8.54 -17.38
CA ASP A 98 4.36 -7.46 -16.48
C ASP A 98 3.36 -6.29 -16.50
N PHE A 99 2.80 -5.95 -17.66
CA PHE A 99 1.72 -4.97 -17.77
C PHE A 99 0.45 -5.42 -17.04
N LEU A 100 0.03 -6.66 -17.24
CA LEU A 100 -1.18 -7.21 -16.60
C LEU A 100 -1.01 -7.30 -15.07
N GLU A 101 0.15 -7.72 -14.59
CA GLU A 101 0.48 -7.75 -13.16
C GLU A 101 0.33 -6.36 -12.55
N ARG A 102 0.94 -5.34 -13.17
CA ARG A 102 0.84 -3.95 -12.69
C ARG A 102 -0.59 -3.44 -12.73
N LEU A 103 -1.33 -3.72 -13.80
CA LEU A 103 -2.71 -3.29 -13.97
C LEU A 103 -3.62 -3.87 -12.87
N VAL A 104 -3.50 -5.17 -12.60
CA VAL A 104 -4.28 -5.84 -11.56
C VAL A 104 -3.85 -5.38 -10.17
N ALA A 105 -2.56 -5.30 -9.89
CA ALA A 105 -2.08 -4.81 -8.59
C ALA A 105 -2.58 -3.39 -8.32
N TYR A 106 -2.58 -2.55 -9.35
CA TYR A 106 -3.09 -1.19 -9.30
C TYR A 106 -4.61 -1.16 -9.03
N PHE A 107 -5.40 -1.93 -9.78
CA PHE A 107 -6.84 -2.01 -9.57
C PHE A 107 -7.21 -2.53 -8.18
N ASN A 108 -6.47 -3.53 -7.68
CA ASN A 108 -6.70 -4.11 -6.38
C ASN A 108 -6.53 -3.11 -5.24
N GLN A 109 -5.53 -2.23 -5.32
CA GLN A 109 -5.30 -1.19 -4.33
C GLN A 109 -6.59 -0.37 -4.11
N TRP A 110 -7.18 0.15 -5.19
CA TRP A 110 -8.38 0.98 -5.10
C TRP A 110 -9.66 0.19 -4.82
N ALA A 111 -9.79 -1.03 -5.35
CA ALA A 111 -10.93 -1.89 -5.03
C ALA A 111 -10.96 -2.23 -3.53
N TYR A 112 -9.81 -2.46 -2.91
CA TYR A 112 -9.73 -2.75 -1.47
C TYR A 112 -10.10 -1.57 -0.59
N VAL A 113 -9.91 -0.33 -1.04
CA VAL A 113 -10.45 0.86 -0.35
C VAL A 113 -11.98 0.76 -0.25
N TYR A 114 -12.67 0.39 -1.32
CA TYR A 114 -14.14 0.20 -1.32
C TYR A 114 -14.59 -0.98 -0.45
N VAL A 115 -13.84 -2.08 -0.45
CA VAL A 115 -14.08 -3.21 0.47
C VAL A 115 -13.93 -2.73 1.92
N GLY A 116 -12.91 -1.92 2.20
CA GLY A 116 -12.64 -1.37 3.52
C GLY A 116 -13.64 -0.33 3.99
N LEU A 117 -14.10 0.58 3.13
CA LEU A 117 -15.07 1.62 3.47
C LEU A 117 -16.47 1.02 3.67
N TYR A 118 -16.95 0.29 2.67
CA TYR A 118 -18.37 -0.06 2.55
C TYR A 118 -18.66 -1.55 2.75
N GLY A 119 -17.63 -2.41 2.81
CA GLY A 119 -17.81 -3.86 2.97
C GLY A 119 -18.33 -4.55 1.70
N TYR A 120 -18.11 -3.99 0.51
CA TYR A 120 -18.53 -4.62 -0.75
C TYR A 120 -17.71 -5.88 -1.07
N ASP A 121 -18.30 -6.77 -1.87
CA ASP A 121 -17.56 -7.87 -2.49
C ASP A 121 -16.53 -7.33 -3.51
N TYR A 122 -15.44 -8.06 -3.72
CA TYR A 122 -14.32 -7.61 -4.56
C TYR A 122 -14.73 -7.17 -5.99
N LEU A 123 -15.66 -7.88 -6.64
CA LEU A 123 -16.08 -7.55 -8.01
C LEU A 123 -16.96 -6.31 -8.04
N THR A 124 -17.86 -6.16 -7.07
CA THR A 124 -18.70 -4.96 -6.94
C THR A 124 -17.87 -3.75 -6.55
N ALA A 125 -16.93 -3.90 -5.61
CA ALA A 125 -15.98 -2.87 -5.23
C ALA A 125 -15.20 -2.39 -6.46
N GLY A 126 -14.61 -3.31 -7.21
CA GLY A 126 -13.89 -2.98 -8.43
C GLY A 126 -14.72 -2.27 -9.50
N ARG A 127 -16.00 -2.67 -9.70
CA ARG A 127 -16.90 -1.97 -10.62
C ARG A 127 -17.17 -0.53 -10.18
N LYS A 128 -17.43 -0.31 -8.89
CA LYS A 128 -17.67 1.03 -8.33
C LYS A 128 -16.42 1.92 -8.41
N THR A 129 -15.26 1.36 -8.12
CA THR A 129 -13.98 2.05 -8.28
C THR A 129 -13.77 2.49 -9.73
N MET A 130 -14.06 1.60 -10.70
CA MET A 130 -13.91 1.95 -12.12
C MET A 130 -14.89 3.05 -12.55
N SER A 131 -16.16 2.99 -12.10
CA SER A 131 -17.12 4.05 -12.41
C SER A 131 -16.70 5.39 -11.81
N LEU A 132 -16.22 5.40 -10.56
CA LEU A 132 -15.72 6.62 -9.93
C LEU A 132 -14.57 7.26 -10.73
N PHE A 133 -13.61 6.45 -11.21
CA PHE A 133 -12.49 6.93 -12.01
C PHE A 133 -12.90 7.42 -13.40
N MET A 134 -13.92 6.81 -14.01
CA MET A 134 -14.48 7.31 -15.28
C MET A 134 -15.20 8.65 -15.09
N GLU A 135 -15.86 8.88 -13.96
CA GLU A 135 -16.63 10.09 -13.68
C GLU A 135 -15.77 11.27 -13.22
N ARG A 136 -14.72 11.02 -12.42
CA ARG A 136 -13.86 12.05 -11.81
C ARG A 136 -12.54 12.29 -12.54
N GLY A 137 -12.14 11.41 -13.45
CA GLY A 137 -10.90 11.52 -14.22
C GLY A 137 -9.67 10.92 -13.52
N TRP A 138 -8.60 10.71 -14.30
CA TRP A 138 -7.37 10.02 -13.87
C TRP A 138 -6.32 10.94 -13.21
N THR A 139 -6.60 12.23 -13.03
CA THR A 139 -5.62 13.20 -12.50
C THR A 139 -5.28 12.94 -11.03
N ILE A 140 -6.29 12.64 -10.21
CA ILE A 140 -6.15 12.29 -8.79
C ILE A 140 -5.22 11.07 -8.60
N ILE A 141 -5.32 10.11 -9.52
CA ILE A 141 -4.56 8.87 -9.55
C ILE A 141 -3.06 9.08 -9.79
N ILE A 142 -2.69 10.01 -10.66
CA ILE A 142 -1.29 10.21 -11.07
C ILE A 142 -0.47 10.78 -9.91
N ASN A 143 -1.07 11.65 -9.10
CA ASN A 143 -0.40 12.28 -7.97
C ASN A 143 -0.09 11.29 -6.84
N ASP A 144 -0.97 10.31 -6.61
CA ASP A 144 -0.79 9.31 -5.55
C ASP A 144 0.48 8.46 -5.75
N ASN A 145 0.80 8.10 -6.99
CA ASN A 145 2.01 7.33 -7.28
C ASN A 145 3.32 8.08 -6.96
N LEU A 146 3.29 9.42 -6.88
CA LEU A 146 4.43 10.20 -6.39
C LEU A 146 4.51 10.14 -4.87
N VAL A 147 3.38 10.25 -4.17
CA VAL A 147 3.29 10.16 -2.70
C VAL A 147 3.82 8.81 -2.22
N LEU A 148 3.35 7.69 -2.80
CA LEU A 148 3.80 6.34 -2.43
C LEU A 148 5.31 6.16 -2.58
N ARG A 149 5.91 6.72 -3.64
CA ARG A 149 7.36 6.68 -3.85
C ARG A 149 8.12 7.50 -2.82
N VAL A 150 7.61 8.67 -2.46
CA VAL A 150 8.20 9.51 -1.41
C VAL A 150 8.13 8.80 -0.06
N LEU A 151 6.99 8.23 0.32
CA LEU A 151 6.83 7.44 1.56
C LEU A 151 7.79 6.25 1.61
N GLY A 152 7.97 5.56 0.47
CA GLY A 152 8.97 4.51 0.32
C GLY A 152 10.39 5.00 0.56
N LEU A 153 10.78 6.14 -0.04
CA LEU A 153 12.10 6.74 0.19
C LEU A 153 12.31 7.10 1.66
N MET A 154 11.28 7.65 2.32
CA MET A 154 11.33 7.97 3.75
C MET A 154 11.59 6.72 4.60
N SER A 155 11.00 5.57 4.26
CA SER A 155 11.26 4.32 4.99
C SER A 155 12.71 3.86 4.88
N VAL A 156 13.34 4.02 3.70
CA VAL A 156 14.76 3.70 3.48
C VAL A 156 15.67 4.66 4.25
N LEU A 157 15.34 5.95 4.28
CA LEU A 157 16.08 6.96 5.04
C LEU A 157 16.03 6.67 6.56
N MET A 158 14.87 6.29 7.08
CA MET A 158 14.73 5.86 8.49
C MET A 158 15.55 4.59 8.79
N GLY A 159 15.57 3.64 7.86
CA GLY A 159 16.49 2.50 7.91
C GLY A 159 17.95 2.93 7.97
N PHE A 160 18.36 3.88 7.14
CA PHE A 160 19.74 4.39 7.13
C PHE A 160 20.13 5.03 8.48
N LEU A 161 19.25 5.87 9.04
CA LEU A 161 19.48 6.51 10.35
C LEU A 161 19.62 5.48 11.48
N THR A 162 18.75 4.46 11.50
CA THR A 162 18.82 3.37 12.49
C THR A 162 20.07 2.51 12.30
N GLY A 163 20.51 2.28 11.06
CA GLY A 163 21.81 1.65 10.74
C GLY A 163 23.00 2.46 11.27
N CYS A 164 23.01 3.78 11.05
CA CYS A 164 24.04 4.67 11.60
C CYS A 164 24.06 4.65 13.14
N PHE A 165 22.89 4.62 13.77
CA PHE A 165 22.79 4.49 15.23
C PHE A 165 23.36 3.14 15.71
N GLY A 166 23.13 2.07 14.95
CA GLY A 166 23.75 0.76 15.18
C GLY A 166 25.28 0.81 15.17
N LEU A 167 25.88 1.54 14.21
CA LEU A 167 27.33 1.76 14.16
C LEU A 167 27.86 2.55 15.36
N ILE A 168 27.12 3.57 15.81
CA ILE A 168 27.51 4.36 16.99
C ILE A 168 27.51 3.46 18.24
N ILE A 169 26.47 2.64 18.44
CA ILE A 169 26.41 1.69 19.57
C ILE A 169 27.56 0.68 19.49
N ALA A 170 27.86 0.16 18.30
CA ALA A 170 28.97 -0.77 18.08
C ALA A 170 30.33 -0.16 18.47
N SER A 171 30.53 1.13 18.23
CA SER A 171 31.76 1.82 18.63
C SER A 171 31.90 2.01 20.14
N ILE A 172 30.79 2.04 20.89
CA ILE A 172 30.78 2.22 22.35
C ILE A 172 30.86 0.85 23.06
N LYS A 173 30.24 -0.19 22.49
CA LYS A 173 30.19 -1.55 23.05
C LYS A 173 30.67 -2.58 22.03
N SER A 174 31.99 -2.62 21.81
CA SER A 174 32.62 -3.56 20.87
C SER A 174 32.39 -5.03 21.25
N SER A 175 32.19 -5.33 22.54
CA SER A 175 32.05 -6.70 23.07
C SER A 175 30.87 -7.50 22.49
N TRP A 176 29.84 -6.83 21.99
CA TRP A 176 28.68 -7.49 21.37
C TRP A 176 28.96 -8.00 19.96
N LEU A 177 30.07 -7.58 19.36
CA LEU A 177 30.40 -7.84 17.96
C LEU A 177 31.76 -8.54 17.79
N GLU A 178 32.41 -8.91 18.88
CA GLU A 178 33.72 -9.58 18.86
C GLU A 178 33.68 -10.91 18.08
N ASP A 179 32.58 -11.66 18.19
CA ASP A 179 32.36 -12.91 17.46
C ASP A 179 32.28 -12.74 15.93
N PHE A 180 32.00 -11.52 15.43
CA PHE A 180 31.87 -11.24 13.99
C PHE A 180 33.17 -10.77 13.33
N GLY A 181 34.24 -10.57 14.10
CA GLY A 181 35.57 -10.20 13.61
C GLY A 181 35.54 -9.04 12.61
N ASN A 182 36.12 -9.22 11.42
CA ASN A 182 36.17 -8.19 10.37
C ASN A 182 34.79 -7.79 9.81
N SER A 183 33.74 -8.57 10.06
CA SER A 183 32.38 -8.26 9.59
C SER A 183 31.54 -7.50 10.63
N ALA A 184 32.12 -7.19 11.81
CA ALA A 184 31.43 -6.52 12.90
C ALA A 184 30.76 -5.21 12.47
N ALA A 185 31.47 -4.35 11.74
CA ALA A 185 30.93 -3.07 11.27
C ALA A 185 29.78 -3.24 10.28
N SER A 186 29.89 -4.19 9.33
CA SER A 186 28.81 -4.47 8.37
C SER A 186 27.57 -5.04 9.05
N VAL A 187 27.74 -5.93 10.04
CA VAL A 187 26.62 -6.53 10.77
C VAL A 187 25.92 -5.48 11.64
N ALA A 188 26.70 -4.62 12.30
CA ALA A 188 26.20 -3.52 13.13
C ALA A 188 25.39 -2.48 12.35
N PHE A 189 25.67 -2.28 11.06
CA PHE A 189 24.88 -1.41 10.20
C PHE A 189 23.68 -2.16 9.59
N CYS A 190 23.91 -3.32 8.98
CA CYS A 190 22.91 -4.00 8.17
C CYS A 190 21.72 -4.51 8.98
N ILE A 191 21.92 -5.06 10.18
CA ILE A 191 20.81 -5.60 10.98
C ILE A 191 19.86 -4.47 11.43
N PRO A 192 20.33 -3.39 12.10
CA PRO A 192 19.47 -2.27 12.46
C PRO A 192 18.88 -1.56 11.24
N PHE A 193 19.63 -1.44 10.15
CA PHE A 193 19.12 -0.90 8.88
C PHE A 193 17.92 -1.68 8.36
N LEU A 194 18.02 -3.01 8.28
CA LEU A 194 16.94 -3.85 7.76
C LEU A 194 15.71 -3.81 8.67
N ILE A 195 15.90 -3.89 9.99
CA ILE A 195 14.81 -3.84 10.95
C ILE A 195 14.14 -2.45 10.91
N GLY A 196 14.93 -1.37 10.95
CA GLY A 196 14.41 -0.01 10.91
C GLY A 196 13.68 0.30 9.61
N ALA A 197 14.23 -0.12 8.46
CA ALA A 197 13.57 0.01 7.17
C ALA A 197 12.26 -0.78 7.12
N ALA A 198 12.24 -2.02 7.62
CA ALA A 198 11.04 -2.86 7.63
C ALA A 198 9.93 -2.26 8.49
N VAL A 199 10.26 -1.82 9.71
CA VAL A 199 9.29 -1.17 10.61
C VAL A 199 8.78 0.13 10.01
N ALA A 200 9.69 0.98 9.49
CA ALA A 200 9.30 2.23 8.86
C ALA A 200 8.43 1.99 7.62
N TYR A 201 8.71 0.95 6.83
CA TYR A 201 7.90 0.58 5.67
C TYR A 201 6.47 0.21 6.05
N VAL A 202 6.30 -0.61 7.10
CA VAL A 202 4.96 -0.97 7.60
C VAL A 202 4.20 0.27 8.06
N LEU A 203 4.84 1.17 8.82
CA LEU A 203 4.21 2.42 9.26
C LEU A 203 3.83 3.32 8.08
N MET A 204 4.72 3.49 7.10
CA MET A 204 4.44 4.27 5.90
C MET A 204 3.34 3.64 5.04
N SER A 205 3.20 2.31 5.05
CA SER A 205 2.12 1.62 4.35
C SER A 205 0.74 1.92 4.93
N VAL A 206 0.65 2.19 6.24
CA VAL A 206 -0.58 2.66 6.88
C VAL A 206 -0.93 4.06 6.39
N VAL A 207 0.05 4.97 6.34
CA VAL A 207 -0.14 6.34 5.84
C VAL A 207 -0.57 6.32 4.38
N ALA A 208 0.08 5.53 3.53
CA ALA A 208 -0.29 5.33 2.14
C ALA A 208 -1.75 4.87 1.99
N SER A 209 -2.16 3.85 2.75
CA SER A 209 -3.53 3.33 2.73
C SER A 209 -4.57 4.37 3.19
N ALA A 210 -4.21 5.21 4.15
CA ALA A 210 -5.07 6.29 4.62
C ALA A 210 -5.27 7.37 3.55
N ILE A 211 -4.20 7.73 2.83
CA ILE A 211 -4.25 8.69 1.72
C ILE A 211 -5.15 8.17 0.61
N ASP A 212 -4.97 6.93 0.17
CA ASP A 212 -5.84 6.29 -0.84
C ASP A 212 -7.31 6.37 -0.44
N THR A 213 -7.59 6.10 0.83
CA THR A 213 -8.96 6.11 1.38
C THR A 213 -9.56 7.51 1.39
N VAL A 214 -8.80 8.51 1.86
CA VAL A 214 -9.22 9.91 1.87
C VAL A 214 -9.49 10.41 0.45
N LEU A 215 -8.63 10.05 -0.52
CA LEU A 215 -8.81 10.44 -1.92
C LEU A 215 -10.10 9.85 -2.51
N VAL A 216 -10.36 8.56 -2.27
CA VAL A 216 -11.60 7.90 -2.73
C VAL A 216 -12.83 8.51 -2.06
N ALA A 217 -12.81 8.65 -0.73
CA ALA A 217 -13.94 9.20 0.02
C ALA A 217 -14.25 10.64 -0.40
N PHE A 218 -13.22 11.45 -0.65
CA PHE A 218 -13.37 12.81 -1.15
C PHE A 218 -13.92 12.86 -2.57
N ALA A 219 -13.45 11.97 -3.46
CA ALA A 219 -13.92 11.88 -4.84
C ALA A 219 -15.39 11.42 -4.94
N GLU A 220 -15.83 10.55 -4.03
CA GLU A 220 -17.21 10.07 -3.97
C GLU A 220 -18.17 11.16 -3.46
N GLY A 221 -17.85 11.80 -2.33
CA GLY A 221 -18.74 12.77 -1.68
C GLY A 221 -18.03 13.69 -0.69
N PRO A 222 -17.68 14.93 -1.09
CA PRO A 222 -16.98 15.86 -0.20
C PRO A 222 -17.88 16.51 0.88
N LEU A 223 -19.21 16.41 0.74
CA LEU A 223 -20.18 17.07 1.63
C LEU A 223 -20.18 16.49 3.05
N ASP A 224 -20.04 15.17 3.18
CA ASP A 224 -19.95 14.51 4.49
C ASP A 224 -18.69 14.96 5.24
N PHE A 225 -17.62 15.24 4.50
CA PHE A 225 -16.38 15.76 5.05
C PHE A 225 -16.50 17.21 5.52
N GLU A 226 -17.22 18.05 4.77
CA GLU A 226 -17.51 19.43 5.19
C GLU A 226 -18.33 19.46 6.49
N ARG A 227 -19.32 18.57 6.61
CA ARG A 227 -20.17 18.47 7.80
C ARG A 227 -19.40 18.00 9.04
N ASN A 228 -18.60 16.96 8.89
CA ASN A 228 -17.93 16.30 10.01
C ASN A 228 -16.59 16.97 10.38
N HIS A 229 -15.88 17.54 9.39
CA HIS A 229 -14.53 18.11 9.54
C HIS A 229 -14.36 19.44 8.78
N PRO A 230 -15.14 20.50 9.10
CA PRO A 230 -15.19 21.74 8.31
C PRO A 230 -13.83 22.45 8.17
N GLY A 231 -13.01 22.39 9.23
CA GLY A 231 -11.66 22.97 9.22
C GLY A 231 -10.70 22.26 8.26
N LEU A 232 -10.71 20.92 8.25
CA LEU A 232 -9.85 20.12 7.37
C LEU A 232 -10.35 20.19 5.92
N TYR A 233 -11.66 20.19 5.71
CA TYR A 233 -12.27 20.42 4.40
C TYR A 233 -11.77 21.72 3.78
N THR A 234 -11.80 22.82 4.54
CA THR A 234 -11.33 24.13 4.08
C THR A 234 -9.85 24.11 3.70
N GLN A 235 -9.00 23.48 4.51
CA GLN A 235 -7.56 23.34 4.22
C GLN A 235 -7.33 22.53 2.94
N MET A 236 -8.04 21.42 2.78
CA MET A 236 -7.89 20.54 1.62
C MET A 236 -8.34 21.21 0.33
N ILE A 237 -9.50 21.89 0.32
CA ILE A 237 -9.97 22.67 -0.83
C ILE A 237 -9.00 23.80 -1.16
N THR A 238 -8.46 24.49 -0.15
CA THR A 238 -7.48 25.57 -0.35
C THR A 238 -6.21 25.05 -1.01
N ALA A 239 -5.67 23.93 -0.53
CA ALA A 239 -4.51 23.27 -1.14
C ALA A 239 -4.82 22.77 -2.56
N TRP A 240 -6.00 22.19 -2.77
CA TRP A 240 -6.42 21.70 -4.09
C TRP A 240 -6.50 22.82 -5.13
N ARG A 241 -7.06 23.98 -4.75
CA ARG A 241 -7.13 25.17 -5.61
C ARG A 241 -5.77 25.72 -6.01
N GLN A 242 -4.74 25.56 -5.15
CA GLN A 242 -3.38 25.98 -5.48
C GLN A 242 -2.74 25.08 -6.54
N VAL A 243 -3.05 23.78 -6.53
CA VAL A 243 -2.46 22.79 -7.44
C VAL A 243 -3.24 22.71 -8.76
N TYR A 244 -4.58 22.77 -8.71
CA TYR A 244 -5.47 22.65 -9.86
C TYR A 244 -6.38 23.89 -9.99
N PRO A 245 -5.83 25.07 -10.31
CA PRO A 245 -6.61 26.29 -10.42
C PRO A 245 -7.64 26.25 -11.57
N GLU A 246 -7.38 25.45 -12.62
CA GLU A 246 -8.26 25.36 -13.80
C GLU A 246 -9.47 24.43 -13.61
N GLU A 247 -9.40 23.43 -12.71
CA GLU A 247 -10.54 22.54 -12.42
C GLU A 247 -11.64 23.21 -11.58
N PHE A 248 -11.27 24.24 -10.81
CA PHE A 248 -12.17 25.02 -9.94
C PHE A 248 -12.31 26.49 -10.39
N GLY A 249 -11.86 26.80 -11.61
CA GLY A 249 -11.99 28.13 -12.22
C GLY A 249 -13.45 28.45 -12.53
N MET A 250 -13.91 29.60 -12.01
CA MET A 250 -15.07 30.32 -12.54
C MET A 250 -14.87 30.69 -14.01
#